data_AF-A0A327HHP3-F1
#
_entry.id   AF-A0A327HHP3-F1
#
_cell.length_a   1.000
_cell.length_b   1.000
_cell.length_c   1.000
_cell.angle_alpha   90.00
_cell.angle_beta   90.00
_cell.angle_gamma   90.00
#
_symmetry.space_group_name_H-M   'P 1'
#
loop_
_entity.id
_entity.type
_entity.pdbx_description
1 polymer ?
#
loop_
_entity_poly.entity_id
_entity_poly.type
_entity_poly.pdbx_seq_one_letter_code
_entity_poly.pdbx_strand_id
1 'polypeptide(L)'
;MMLHCYVVSMARCPFCMAPVSKFDEICRTCGRIITGSAGSEYRTSGQFNTGSYSGGASMGRAPQMMKPPRRIQHRRRKKGKLGKLVFVSIIACVFVFTPANELAMSQWANVSTQLQDLTAPVYPKEATYTVDRTLTMYNKDSDNHTFKYSFAVPKDRTSKSMETSQWLTDTGAEDASRIQEIISMYIIHEDFKYELPIERITSTLTPELRGKDQAIQIGSSQTEMYWPGEGDSSDNSFCSFGPCIKWEGISPADGEVSITVRYTVKSTAYSWWSDFSGNVEGASDGISLETSGTYSDIKSRGQHYDRFAQHSEWFKRNDNSYAIDATDSAILSAVNAIDGEIPEDHQENPYAFARRAFEFVQDQITYGRGKDIPRSGPSCLSDKVGDCDEQSNLWMSLLRVKEIPTWYEFGALTGYTFKTWEPHGWSNVMLPYDSDWCAANNIVVSTCYVEASVDVTNNMWLFKPPTALGLWIEVDDRDSSIPGEGLYDYFYRIWACNSLCGYAETWETVGEAVITGGTFTNPQIVEEF
;
A
#
# COMPACT_ATOMS: atom_id res chain seq x y z
N MET A 1 40.94 -16.66 -32.36
CA MET A 1 40.60 -16.50 -30.93
C MET A 1 39.21 -15.87 -30.88
N MET A 2 38.18 -16.61 -30.45
CA MET A 2 36.78 -16.18 -30.58
C MET A 2 36.39 -15.21 -29.46
N LEU A 3 35.90 -14.02 -29.81
CA LEU A 3 35.16 -13.18 -28.87
C LEU A 3 33.90 -13.93 -28.42
N HIS A 4 33.80 -14.23 -27.12
CA HIS A 4 32.54 -14.62 -26.52
C HIS A 4 31.77 -13.35 -26.16
N CYS A 5 30.74 -13.03 -26.95
CA CYS A 5 29.75 -12.02 -26.56
C CYS A 5 28.90 -12.61 -25.42
N TYR A 6 29.19 -12.22 -24.18
CA TYR A 6 28.32 -12.53 -23.06
C TYR A 6 27.03 -11.71 -23.17
N VAL A 7 25.93 -12.38 -23.52
CA VAL A 7 24.58 -11.83 -23.40
C VAL A 7 24.21 -11.89 -21.92
N VAL A 8 24.51 -10.83 -21.18
CA VAL A 8 24.11 -10.69 -19.77
C VAL A 8 22.58 -10.55 -19.72
N SER A 9 21.89 -11.54 -19.15
CA SER A 9 20.44 -11.52 -19.00
C SER A 9 20.01 -10.39 -18.06
N MET A 10 19.07 -9.56 -18.53
CA MET A 10 18.67 -8.33 -17.85
C MET A 10 17.38 -8.45 -17.05
N ALA A 11 17.27 -7.63 -16.00
CA ALA A 11 16.08 -7.55 -15.18
C ALA A 11 15.16 -6.60 -15.88
N ARG A 12 13.92 -7.04 -15.84
CA ARG A 12 12.84 -6.47 -16.57
C ARG A 12 11.71 -6.55 -15.59
N CYS A 13 11.11 -5.40 -15.32
CA CYS A 13 10.00 -5.33 -14.40
C CYS A 13 9.02 -6.40 -14.84
N PRO A 14 8.57 -7.28 -13.92
CA PRO A 14 7.78 -8.44 -14.30
C PRO A 14 6.53 -8.02 -15.09
N PHE A 15 6.11 -6.79 -14.86
CA PHE A 15 5.03 -6.07 -15.50
C PHE A 15 5.58 -5.43 -16.80
N CYS A 16 5.89 -4.14 -16.78
CA CYS A 16 7.16 -3.59 -17.29
C CYS A 16 7.69 -4.05 -18.66
N MET A 17 8.38 -5.17 -18.62
CA MET A 17 9.50 -5.57 -19.50
C MET A 17 10.60 -4.52 -19.72
N ALA A 18 10.40 -3.26 -19.37
CA ALA A 18 11.42 -2.24 -19.27
C ALA A 18 12.37 -2.60 -18.12
N PRO A 19 13.59 -2.09 -18.22
CA PRO A 19 14.66 -2.61 -17.43
C PRO A 19 14.53 -2.11 -15.98
N VAL A 20 14.90 -2.96 -15.03
CA VAL A 20 14.87 -2.67 -13.59
C VAL A 20 16.07 -3.30 -12.93
N SER A 21 16.29 -2.97 -11.67
CA SER A 21 17.05 -3.83 -10.79
C SER A 21 16.24 -5.08 -10.42
N LYS A 22 16.89 -6.20 -10.04
CA LYS A 22 16.23 -7.47 -9.63
C LYS A 22 15.28 -7.41 -8.39
N PHE A 23 14.94 -6.22 -7.95
CA PHE A 23 15.43 -5.76 -6.65
C PHE A 23 14.79 -4.41 -6.28
N ASP A 24 14.45 -3.53 -7.25
CA ASP A 24 13.75 -2.27 -6.90
C ASP A 24 12.46 -2.63 -6.17
N GLU A 25 12.07 -1.93 -5.11
CA GLU A 25 10.70 -2.12 -4.59
C GLU A 25 9.69 -1.69 -5.62
N ILE A 26 9.96 -0.57 -6.30
CA ILE A 26 9.05 0.08 -7.23
C ILE A 26 9.74 0.30 -8.57
N CYS A 27 9.17 -0.22 -9.66
CA CYS A 27 9.74 -0.07 -10.99
C CYS A 27 9.59 1.37 -11.50
N ARG A 28 10.71 2.06 -11.76
CA ARG A 28 10.74 3.48 -12.12
C ARG A 28 10.16 3.85 -13.49
N THR A 29 10.15 2.92 -14.45
CA THR A 29 9.51 3.13 -15.77
C THR A 29 7.98 2.97 -15.71
N CYS A 30 7.48 2.55 -14.55
CA CYS A 30 6.17 1.98 -14.37
C CYS A 30 5.44 2.73 -13.27
N GLY A 31 5.92 2.59 -12.03
CA GLY A 31 5.29 3.04 -10.78
C GLY A 31 4.76 1.88 -9.93
N ARG A 32 5.06 0.61 -10.23
CA ARG A 32 4.52 -0.56 -9.50
C ARG A 32 5.47 -1.10 -8.47
N ILE A 33 4.90 -1.66 -7.40
CA ILE A 33 5.63 -2.50 -6.45
C ILE A 33 6.02 -3.84 -7.12
N ILE A 34 7.32 -4.08 -7.36
CA ILE A 34 7.85 -5.26 -8.10
C ILE A 34 8.52 -6.33 -7.24
N THR A 35 8.87 -6.04 -5.99
CA THR A 35 9.25 -7.06 -4.98
C THR A 35 8.00 -7.72 -4.39
N GLY A 36 8.07 -9.00 -4.03
CA GLY A 36 7.04 -9.66 -3.22
C GLY A 36 5.69 -9.99 -3.86
N SER A 37 5.43 -9.58 -5.12
CA SER A 37 4.16 -9.75 -5.88
C SER A 37 3.63 -11.18 -6.13
N ALA A 38 4.07 -12.17 -5.34
CA ALA A 38 3.58 -13.55 -5.34
C ALA A 38 2.57 -13.83 -4.21
N GLY A 39 2.41 -12.97 -3.19
CA GLY A 39 1.89 -13.37 -1.88
C GLY A 39 0.36 -13.42 -1.68
N SER A 40 -0.45 -12.65 -2.39
CA SER A 40 -1.88 -12.46 -2.00
C SER A 40 -2.73 -13.73 -2.12
N GLU A 41 -2.65 -14.48 -3.24
CA GLU A 41 -3.40 -15.74 -3.42
C GLU A 41 -3.05 -16.76 -2.33
N TYR A 42 -1.81 -16.75 -1.83
CA TYR A 42 -1.37 -17.56 -0.70
C TYR A 42 -1.78 -16.98 0.67
N ARG A 43 -2.11 -15.69 0.79
CA ARG A 43 -2.66 -15.12 2.03
C ARG A 43 -4.16 -15.36 2.14
N THR A 44 -4.93 -15.10 1.09
CA THR A 44 -6.39 -15.37 1.06
C THR A 44 -6.70 -16.87 1.23
N SER A 45 -5.73 -17.75 0.97
CA SER A 45 -5.81 -19.21 1.19
C SER A 45 -5.01 -19.73 2.40
N GLY A 46 -4.38 -18.87 3.21
CA GLY A 46 -3.62 -19.25 4.40
C GLY A 46 -2.27 -19.97 4.16
N GLN A 47 -1.86 -20.15 2.91
CA GLN A 47 -0.64 -20.86 2.47
C GLN A 47 0.66 -20.02 2.49
N PHE A 48 0.61 -18.73 2.88
CA PHE A 48 1.77 -17.82 2.85
C PHE A 48 3.01 -18.33 3.61
N ASN A 49 2.84 -19.26 4.56
CA ASN A 49 3.92 -19.83 5.37
C ASN A 49 4.51 -21.15 4.83
N THR A 50 4.03 -21.73 3.72
CA THR A 50 4.27 -23.16 3.40
C THR A 50 5.34 -23.44 2.32
N GLY A 51 6.25 -22.52 1.99
CA GLY A 51 7.27 -22.76 0.96
C GLY A 51 8.54 -21.92 1.04
N SER A 52 9.66 -22.48 0.57
CA SER A 52 10.94 -21.76 0.43
C SER A 52 10.90 -20.83 -0.79
N TYR A 53 10.76 -19.53 -0.56
CA TYR A 53 10.76 -18.53 -1.63
C TYR A 53 12.15 -18.41 -2.28
N SER A 54 12.20 -18.43 -3.62
CA SER A 54 13.45 -18.36 -4.41
C SER A 54 13.29 -17.51 -5.69
N GLY A 55 12.58 -16.37 -5.57
CA GLY A 55 12.28 -15.46 -6.67
C GLY A 55 13.39 -14.48 -7.05
N GLY A 56 14.54 -14.95 -7.55
CA GLY A 56 15.65 -14.09 -8.01
C GLY A 56 15.68 -13.88 -9.53
N ALA A 57 15.61 -12.63 -10.03
CA ALA A 57 15.55 -12.32 -11.47
C ALA A 57 16.71 -11.42 -11.98
N SER A 58 17.68 -11.96 -12.75
CA SER A 58 18.83 -11.31 -13.49
C SER A 58 18.58 -9.89 -14.02
N MET A 59 19.57 -8.97 -14.28
CA MET A 59 19.67 -7.50 -13.90
C MET A 59 19.96 -6.38 -14.99
N GLY A 60 19.36 -5.14 -14.94
CA GLY A 60 19.87 -3.88 -15.63
C GLY A 60 18.85 -2.82 -16.21
N ARG A 61 19.31 -1.61 -16.65
CA ARG A 61 18.76 -0.37 -17.40
C ARG A 61 17.75 0.67 -16.76
N ALA A 62 17.98 1.99 -16.96
CA ALA A 62 17.51 3.10 -16.10
C ALA A 62 16.79 4.27 -16.85
N PRO A 63 16.01 5.14 -16.15
CA PRO A 63 14.86 5.85 -16.76
C PRO A 63 15.16 6.98 -17.76
N GLN A 64 16.23 7.77 -17.57
CA GLN A 64 16.45 9.03 -18.30
C GLN A 64 16.76 8.89 -19.80
N MET A 65 16.77 7.67 -20.35
CA MET A 65 17.20 7.39 -21.73
C MET A 65 16.13 6.76 -22.63
N MET A 66 14.88 6.62 -22.17
CA MET A 66 13.83 5.91 -22.92
C MET A 66 13.03 6.83 -23.86
N LYS A 67 13.06 6.53 -25.16
CA LYS A 67 12.14 7.09 -26.17
C LYS A 67 10.84 6.27 -26.21
N PRO A 68 9.68 6.87 -26.53
CA PRO A 68 8.39 6.17 -26.53
C PRO A 68 8.37 5.00 -27.54
N PRO A 69 7.81 3.83 -27.16
CA PRO A 69 7.84 2.63 -28.00
C PRO A 69 6.86 2.70 -29.18
N ARG A 70 7.32 2.25 -30.37
CA ARG A 70 6.45 2.03 -31.53
C ARG A 70 5.59 0.76 -31.34
N ARG A 71 4.28 0.88 -31.53
CA ARG A 71 3.34 -0.27 -31.54
C ARG A 71 3.77 -1.36 -32.52
N ILE A 72 3.86 -2.61 -32.05
CA ILE A 72 3.99 -3.81 -32.89
C ILE A 72 2.69 -4.62 -32.76
N GLN A 73 2.07 -4.96 -33.89
CA GLN A 73 0.84 -5.77 -33.93
C GLN A 73 1.15 -7.27 -33.79
N HIS A 74 0.58 -7.92 -32.77
CA HIS A 74 0.65 -9.39 -32.65
C HIS A 74 -0.41 -10.10 -33.51
N ARG A 75 0.04 -11.02 -34.38
CA ARG A 75 -0.84 -11.96 -35.10
C ARG A 75 -1.38 -13.05 -34.16
N ARG A 76 -2.71 -13.17 -34.05
CA ARG A 76 -3.38 -14.28 -33.33
C ARG A 76 -3.16 -15.63 -34.02
N ARG A 77 -2.84 -16.67 -33.23
CA ARG A 77 -2.74 -18.08 -33.67
C ARG A 77 -3.98 -18.84 -33.20
N LYS A 78 -4.72 -19.51 -34.10
CA LYS A 78 -5.94 -20.27 -33.75
C LYS A 78 -5.60 -21.59 -33.04
N LYS A 79 -6.32 -21.93 -31.95
CA LYS A 79 -6.39 -23.29 -31.37
C LYS A 79 -7.73 -23.97 -31.75
N GLY A 80 -7.72 -25.29 -31.86
CA GLY A 80 -8.81 -26.10 -32.45
C GLY A 80 -10.03 -26.34 -31.54
N LYS A 81 -11.17 -26.66 -32.17
CA LYS A 81 -12.45 -26.94 -31.51
C LYS A 81 -12.71 -28.45 -31.43
N LEU A 82 -12.32 -29.12 -30.34
CA LEU A 82 -12.76 -30.51 -30.07
C LEU A 82 -13.17 -30.78 -28.61
N GLY A 83 -12.69 -30.01 -27.63
CA GLY A 83 -13.08 -30.16 -26.23
C GLY A 83 -14.42 -29.54 -25.82
N LYS A 84 -15.19 -28.93 -26.75
CA LYS A 84 -16.38 -28.13 -26.42
C LYS A 84 -17.73 -28.86 -26.49
N LEU A 85 -17.77 -30.14 -26.88
CA LEU A 85 -19.03 -30.89 -27.02
C LEU A 85 -19.41 -31.68 -25.75
N VAL A 86 -18.45 -32.23 -25.01
CA VAL A 86 -18.72 -33.04 -23.81
C VAL A 86 -19.17 -32.17 -22.62
N PHE A 87 -18.62 -30.96 -22.49
CA PHE A 87 -18.89 -30.07 -21.35
C PHE A 87 -20.30 -29.43 -21.40
N VAL A 88 -20.83 -29.18 -22.61
CA VAL A 88 -22.17 -28.58 -22.79
C VAL A 88 -23.28 -29.57 -22.42
N SER A 89 -23.07 -30.87 -22.65
CA SER A 89 -24.03 -31.92 -22.27
C SER A 89 -24.21 -32.06 -20.75
N ILE A 90 -23.15 -31.88 -19.98
CA ILE A 90 -23.19 -31.97 -18.51
C ILE A 90 -23.87 -30.74 -17.93
N ILE A 91 -23.52 -29.54 -18.41
CA ILE A 91 -24.16 -28.28 -17.99
C ILE A 91 -25.66 -28.29 -18.29
N ALA A 92 -26.09 -28.81 -19.45
CA ALA A 92 -27.50 -28.92 -19.80
C ALA A 92 -28.31 -29.84 -18.85
N CYS A 93 -27.69 -30.85 -18.23
CA CYS A 93 -28.38 -31.70 -17.25
C CYS A 93 -28.55 -31.02 -15.88
N VAL A 94 -27.64 -30.13 -15.49
CA VAL A 94 -27.70 -29.40 -14.20
C VAL A 94 -28.77 -28.29 -14.23
N PHE A 95 -29.02 -27.67 -15.39
CA PHE A 95 -30.07 -26.65 -15.52
C PHE A 95 -31.51 -27.18 -15.61
N VAL A 96 -31.73 -28.50 -15.66
CA VAL A 96 -33.08 -29.10 -15.77
C VAL A 96 -33.66 -29.53 -14.41
N PHE A 97 -32.87 -29.53 -13.33
CA PHE A 97 -33.30 -29.88 -11.97
C PHE A 97 -33.25 -28.68 -11.02
N THR A 98 -34.18 -27.73 -11.20
CA THR A 98 -34.27 -26.52 -10.38
C THR A 98 -34.34 -26.72 -8.86
N PRO A 99 -34.99 -27.76 -8.28
CA PRO A 99 -35.01 -27.94 -6.82
C PRO A 99 -33.68 -28.41 -6.23
N ALA A 100 -32.79 -28.98 -7.05
CA ALA A 100 -31.49 -29.47 -6.59
C ALA A 100 -30.46 -28.34 -6.47
N ASN A 101 -30.60 -27.26 -7.24
CA ASN A 101 -29.65 -26.15 -7.21
C ASN A 101 -29.73 -25.34 -5.91
N GLU A 102 -30.91 -25.09 -5.34
CA GLU A 102 -31.00 -24.35 -4.06
C GLU A 102 -30.37 -25.14 -2.90
N LEU A 103 -30.62 -26.45 -2.83
CA LEU A 103 -30.01 -27.31 -1.81
C LEU A 103 -28.51 -27.50 -2.05
N ALA A 104 -28.07 -27.66 -3.31
CA ALA A 104 -26.65 -27.78 -3.64
C ALA A 104 -25.89 -26.46 -3.44
N MET A 105 -26.48 -25.31 -3.74
CA MET A 105 -25.86 -23.99 -3.55
C MET A 105 -25.83 -23.59 -2.07
N SER A 106 -26.85 -23.90 -1.27
CA SER A 106 -26.81 -23.69 0.18
C SER A 106 -25.86 -24.66 0.89
N GLN A 107 -25.78 -25.93 0.46
CA GLN A 107 -24.74 -26.85 0.93
C GLN A 107 -23.34 -26.44 0.45
N TRP A 108 -23.19 -25.94 -0.77
CA TRP A 108 -21.92 -25.43 -1.27
C TRP A 108 -21.48 -24.15 -0.55
N ALA A 109 -22.40 -23.23 -0.26
CA ALA A 109 -22.13 -22.03 0.55
C ALA A 109 -21.69 -22.41 1.97
N ASN A 110 -22.38 -23.35 2.62
CA ASN A 110 -21.99 -23.87 3.93
C ASN A 110 -20.65 -24.63 3.91
N VAL A 111 -20.29 -25.26 2.79
CA VAL A 111 -18.98 -25.91 2.61
C VAL A 111 -17.90 -24.88 2.26
N SER A 112 -18.22 -23.82 1.52
CA SER A 112 -17.26 -22.77 1.18
C SER A 112 -16.95 -21.87 2.36
N THR A 113 -17.92 -21.55 3.22
CA THR A 113 -17.66 -20.86 4.49
C THR A 113 -16.80 -21.71 5.41
N GLN A 114 -17.13 -23.00 5.61
CA GLN A 114 -16.30 -23.93 6.39
C GLN A 114 -14.87 -24.09 5.82
N LEU A 115 -14.70 -24.09 4.50
CA LEU A 115 -13.36 -24.13 3.88
C LEU A 115 -12.62 -22.79 4.01
N GLN A 116 -13.32 -21.65 3.89
CA GLN A 116 -12.75 -20.32 4.08
C GLN A 116 -12.33 -20.08 5.53
N ASP A 117 -13.13 -20.47 6.51
CA ASP A 117 -12.80 -20.41 7.94
C ASP A 117 -11.53 -21.21 8.27
N LEU A 118 -11.35 -22.36 7.61
CA LEU A 118 -10.14 -23.19 7.73
C LEU A 118 -8.90 -22.61 7.00
N THR A 119 -9.08 -21.64 6.10
CA THR A 119 -8.00 -20.95 5.37
C THR A 119 -7.85 -19.47 5.73
N ALA A 120 -8.65 -18.96 6.66
CA ALA A 120 -8.72 -17.55 6.98
C ALA A 120 -7.38 -17.02 7.50
N PRO A 121 -6.93 -15.81 7.09
CA PRO A 121 -5.73 -15.19 7.64
C PRO A 121 -5.83 -15.05 9.16
N VAL A 122 -4.86 -15.62 9.86
CA VAL A 122 -4.68 -15.44 11.31
C VAL A 122 -3.81 -14.21 11.54
N TYR A 123 -4.20 -13.35 12.48
CA TYR A 123 -3.45 -12.18 12.91
C TYR A 123 -3.20 -12.20 14.43
N PRO A 124 -2.03 -11.73 14.89
CA PRO A 124 -1.78 -11.48 16.31
C PRO A 124 -2.57 -10.27 16.80
N LYS A 125 -2.97 -10.24 18.07
CA LYS A 125 -3.54 -9.04 18.70
C LYS A 125 -2.47 -7.99 18.98
N GLU A 126 -1.29 -8.41 19.40
CA GLU A 126 -0.13 -7.56 19.61
C GLU A 126 1.12 -8.29 19.11
N ALA A 127 2.06 -7.56 18.53
CA ALA A 127 3.38 -8.09 18.22
C ALA A 127 4.48 -7.04 18.44
N THR A 128 5.59 -7.47 19.04
CA THR A 128 6.86 -6.71 19.06
C THR A 128 7.89 -7.49 18.26
N TYR A 129 8.51 -6.86 17.27
CA TYR A 129 9.47 -7.50 16.37
C TYR A 129 10.58 -6.54 15.94
N THR A 130 11.69 -7.12 15.50
CA THR A 130 12.77 -6.40 14.83
C THR A 130 12.88 -6.90 13.40
N VAL A 131 12.99 -5.99 12.43
CA VAL A 131 13.08 -6.33 11.00
C VAL A 131 14.17 -5.50 10.33
N ASP A 132 14.99 -6.18 9.54
CA ASP A 132 16.01 -5.60 8.68
C ASP A 132 15.45 -5.37 7.29
N ARG A 133 15.55 -4.12 6.83
CA ARG A 133 15.30 -3.67 5.47
C ARG A 133 16.65 -3.37 4.82
N THR A 134 17.17 -4.30 4.04
CA THR A 134 18.48 -4.14 3.36
C THR A 134 18.28 -3.50 2.00
N LEU A 135 18.89 -2.32 1.84
CA LEU A 135 18.92 -1.50 0.63
C LEU A 135 20.26 -1.72 -0.10
N THR A 136 20.31 -2.18 -1.36
CA THR A 136 21.58 -2.35 -2.10
C THR A 136 21.62 -1.62 -3.45
N MET A 137 22.58 -0.73 -3.65
CA MET A 137 22.89 -0.18 -4.97
C MET A 137 23.82 -1.11 -5.74
N TYR A 138 23.49 -1.46 -6.97
CA TYR A 138 24.36 -2.19 -7.90
C TYR A 138 24.77 -1.27 -9.04
N ASN A 139 26.00 -1.42 -9.49
CA ASN A 139 26.52 -0.78 -10.68
C ASN A 139 27.23 -1.83 -11.55
N LYS A 140 26.85 -1.88 -12.83
CA LYS A 140 27.32 -2.85 -13.84
C LYS A 140 28.01 -2.17 -15.00
N ASP A 141 28.29 -0.88 -14.84
CA ASP A 141 29.12 -0.11 -15.74
C ASP A 141 30.59 -0.38 -15.46
N SER A 142 31.45 -0.06 -16.41
CA SER A 142 32.91 -0.06 -16.22
C SER A 142 33.41 1.13 -15.41
N ASP A 143 32.55 2.11 -15.15
CA ASP A 143 32.84 3.34 -14.43
C ASP A 143 32.09 3.39 -13.08
N ASN A 144 32.67 4.09 -12.11
CA ASN A 144 32.02 4.40 -10.84
C ASN A 144 30.86 5.38 -11.06
N HIS A 145 29.74 5.20 -10.35
CA HIS A 145 28.56 6.05 -10.48
C HIS A 145 28.05 6.55 -9.15
N THR A 146 27.64 7.82 -9.10
CA THR A 146 26.95 8.38 -7.94
C THR A 146 25.51 7.89 -7.84
N PHE A 147 25.02 7.76 -6.61
CA PHE A 147 23.63 7.48 -6.30
C PHE A 147 23.12 8.39 -5.17
N LYS A 148 21.80 8.54 -5.10
CA LYS A 148 21.08 9.13 -3.98
C LYS A 148 19.83 8.30 -3.70
N TYR A 149 19.52 8.07 -2.42
CA TYR A 149 18.29 7.43 -1.96
C TYR A 149 17.73 8.25 -0.79
N SER A 150 16.48 8.67 -0.85
CA SER A 150 15.75 9.23 0.29
C SER A 150 14.82 8.16 0.87
N PHE A 151 15.04 7.63 2.08
CA PHE A 151 14.05 6.78 2.77
C PHE A 151 13.31 7.57 3.84
N ALA A 152 11.98 7.38 3.92
CA ALA A 152 11.16 7.99 4.96
C ALA A 152 11.62 7.54 6.36
N VAL A 153 11.58 8.47 7.30
CA VAL A 153 11.67 8.19 8.73
C VAL A 153 10.23 8.00 9.23
N PRO A 154 9.84 6.79 9.64
CA PRO A 154 8.47 6.52 10.05
C PRO A 154 8.13 7.26 11.35
N LYS A 155 6.88 7.72 11.43
CA LYS A 155 6.24 8.18 12.67
C LYS A 155 5.40 7.05 13.27
N ASP A 156 5.03 7.18 14.54
CA ASP A 156 4.05 6.27 15.16
C ASP A 156 2.69 6.37 14.45
N ARG A 157 2.02 5.23 14.22
CA ARG A 157 0.62 5.20 13.75
C ARG A 157 -0.28 5.20 14.98
N THR A 158 -1.22 6.14 15.03
CA THR A 158 -2.28 6.18 16.04
C THR A 158 -3.62 5.80 15.42
N SER A 159 -4.71 5.77 16.19
CA SER A 159 -6.08 5.65 15.67
C SER A 159 -6.52 6.85 14.81
N LYS A 160 -5.75 7.94 14.80
CA LYS A 160 -5.99 9.18 14.05
C LYS A 160 -4.81 9.51 13.12
N SER A 161 -4.53 8.63 12.17
CA SER A 161 -3.33 8.68 11.32
C SER A 161 -2.03 8.74 12.14
N MET A 162 -1.45 9.92 12.34
CA MET A 162 -0.24 10.17 13.14
C MET A 162 -0.47 11.20 14.27
N GLU A 163 -1.72 11.64 14.47
CA GLU A 163 -2.07 12.62 15.49
C GLU A 163 -2.22 11.97 16.87
N THR A 164 -1.84 12.67 17.94
CA THR A 164 -1.92 12.13 19.31
C THR A 164 -3.31 12.22 19.92
N SER A 165 -4.25 12.95 19.30
CA SER A 165 -5.63 13.08 19.77
C SER A 165 -6.62 12.47 18.79
N GLN A 166 -7.55 11.66 19.30
CA GLN A 166 -8.61 11.03 18.53
C GLN A 166 -9.69 12.06 18.16
N TRP A 167 -10.18 12.75 19.19
CA TRP A 167 -11.30 13.68 19.19
C TRP A 167 -11.06 14.82 20.18
N LEU A 168 -11.65 15.99 19.89
CA LEU A 168 -11.82 17.05 20.88
C LEU A 168 -13.21 16.90 21.50
N THR A 169 -13.30 16.98 22.83
CA THR A 169 -14.57 16.99 23.59
C THR A 169 -14.70 18.27 24.40
N ASP A 170 -15.86 18.50 25.01
CA ASP A 170 -16.09 19.58 25.98
C ASP A 170 -15.13 19.54 27.19
N THR A 171 -14.51 18.38 27.47
CA THR A 171 -13.58 18.21 28.60
C THR A 171 -12.10 18.33 28.21
N GLY A 172 -11.79 18.28 26.91
CA GLY A 172 -10.43 18.34 26.39
C GLY A 172 -10.21 17.41 25.19
N ALA A 173 -8.96 17.29 24.78
CA ALA A 173 -8.54 16.30 23.80
C ALA A 173 -8.56 14.89 24.41
N GLU A 174 -9.20 13.95 23.72
CA GLU A 174 -9.06 12.51 24.01
C GLU A 174 -7.86 11.96 23.24
N ASP A 175 -7.07 11.10 23.89
CA ASP A 175 -5.86 10.52 23.31
C ASP A 175 -6.19 9.48 22.23
N ALA A 176 -5.41 9.47 21.15
CA ALA A 176 -5.49 8.45 20.11
C ALA A 176 -4.71 7.18 20.52
N SER A 177 -5.32 6.00 20.36
CA SER A 177 -4.68 4.71 20.60
C SER A 177 -3.42 4.55 19.74
N ARG A 178 -2.29 4.13 20.33
CA ARG A 178 -1.04 3.88 19.58
C ARG A 178 -1.07 2.48 18.95
N ILE A 179 -1.33 2.44 17.64
CA ILE A 179 -1.45 1.22 16.84
C ILE A 179 -0.07 0.69 16.42
N GLN A 180 0.89 1.57 16.18
CA GLN A 180 2.27 1.21 15.84
C GLN A 180 3.25 2.19 16.49
N GLU A 181 4.22 1.66 17.20
CA GLU A 181 5.30 2.37 17.90
C GLU A 181 6.65 2.01 17.26
N ILE A 182 7.39 3.00 16.77
CA ILE A 182 8.74 2.80 16.25
C ILE A 182 9.75 2.96 17.39
N ILE A 183 10.03 1.86 18.09
CA ILE A 183 10.94 1.82 19.25
C ILE A 183 12.37 2.24 18.87
N SER A 184 12.86 1.84 17.70
CA SER A 184 14.21 2.22 17.23
C SER A 184 14.37 2.05 15.73
N MET A 185 15.24 2.86 15.12
CA MET A 185 15.63 2.76 13.72
C MET A 185 17.15 2.90 13.63
N TYR A 186 17.83 1.82 13.25
CA TYR A 186 19.29 1.80 13.09
C TYR A 186 19.69 1.78 11.62
N ILE A 187 20.77 2.49 11.32
CA ILE A 187 21.52 2.38 10.07
C ILE A 187 22.75 1.50 10.30
N ILE A 188 22.88 0.45 9.51
CA ILE A 188 23.91 -0.59 9.64
C ILE A 188 24.62 -0.80 8.30
N HIS A 189 25.94 -0.75 8.28
CA HIS A 189 26.78 -1.03 7.11
C HIS A 189 28.19 -1.43 7.55
N GLU A 190 28.67 -2.62 7.18
CA GLU A 190 29.94 -3.16 7.69
C GLU A 190 29.96 -3.10 9.24
N ASP A 191 31.02 -2.54 9.84
CA ASP A 191 31.13 -2.30 11.29
C ASP A 191 30.43 -1.00 11.75
N PHE A 192 29.89 -0.19 10.83
CA PHE A 192 29.14 1.02 11.17
C PHE A 192 27.72 0.64 11.63
N LYS A 193 27.35 1.12 12.82
CA LYS A 193 25.99 1.04 13.37
C LYS A 193 25.64 2.36 14.06
N TYR A 194 24.56 2.99 13.62
CA TYR A 194 24.10 4.28 14.16
C TYR A 194 22.60 4.24 14.46
N GLU A 195 22.19 4.69 15.63
CA GLU A 195 20.78 4.84 16.01
C GLU A 195 20.29 6.22 15.59
N LEU A 196 19.25 6.28 14.75
CA LEU A 196 18.66 7.54 14.34
C LEU A 196 17.81 8.12 15.48
N PRO A 197 17.91 9.43 15.79
CA PRO A 197 17.11 10.07 16.82
C PRO A 197 15.68 10.37 16.29
N ILE A 198 14.90 9.33 15.98
CA ILE A 198 13.59 9.40 15.29
C ILE A 198 12.72 10.54 15.82
N GLU A 199 12.42 10.55 17.11
CA GLU A 199 11.56 11.55 17.76
C GLU A 199 12.01 13.00 17.47
N ARG A 200 13.33 13.23 17.39
CA ARG A 200 13.90 14.55 17.08
C ARG A 200 13.94 14.82 15.59
N ILE A 201 14.02 13.81 14.72
CA ILE A 201 13.90 14.02 13.26
C ILE A 201 12.45 14.34 12.89
N THR A 202 11.48 13.69 13.54
CA THR A 202 10.04 13.81 13.24
C THR A 202 9.33 14.92 14.01
N SER A 203 10.02 15.63 14.92
CA SER A 203 9.43 16.69 15.76
C SER A 203 9.05 17.93 14.95
N THR A 204 7.79 18.35 15.07
CA THR A 204 7.29 19.60 14.47
C THR A 204 7.66 20.85 15.27
N LEU A 205 8.12 20.71 16.52
CA LEU A 205 8.44 21.83 17.41
C LEU A 205 9.93 22.17 17.43
N THR A 206 10.78 21.16 17.53
CA THR A 206 12.25 21.32 17.66
C THR A 206 12.98 20.18 16.95
N PRO A 207 13.00 20.17 15.60
CA PRO A 207 13.66 19.10 14.87
C PRO A 207 15.19 19.15 14.97
N GLU A 208 15.84 18.01 15.22
CA GLU A 208 17.29 17.83 15.01
C GLU A 208 17.51 17.47 13.54
N LEU A 209 17.84 18.47 12.72
CA LEU A 209 18.14 18.30 11.29
C LEU A 209 19.64 18.21 11.06
N ARG A 210 20.05 17.49 9.99
CA ARG A 210 21.42 17.50 9.46
C ARG A 210 21.40 17.82 7.98
N GLY A 211 21.95 18.98 7.62
CA GLY A 211 22.27 19.32 6.24
C GLY A 211 23.37 18.45 5.66
N LYS A 212 23.58 18.52 4.35
CA LYS A 212 24.64 17.77 3.65
C LYS A 212 26.06 18.17 4.11
N ASP A 213 26.23 19.39 4.59
CA ASP A 213 27.46 19.89 5.22
C ASP A 213 27.77 19.21 6.58
N GLN A 214 26.78 18.57 7.19
CA GLN A 214 26.86 17.85 8.46
C GLN A 214 26.70 16.32 8.28
N ALA A 215 26.86 15.82 7.05
CA ALA A 215 26.65 14.43 6.71
C ALA A 215 27.63 13.48 7.43
N ILE A 216 27.10 12.34 7.87
CA ILE A 216 27.83 11.29 8.56
C ILE A 216 28.33 10.30 7.50
N GLN A 217 29.65 10.13 7.39
CA GLN A 217 30.24 9.10 6.53
C GLN A 217 29.97 7.70 7.10
N ILE A 218 29.61 6.75 6.23
CA ILE A 218 29.17 5.41 6.60
C ILE A 218 30.25 4.38 6.19
N GLY A 219 30.85 3.74 7.18
CA GLY A 219 31.84 2.65 7.01
C GLY A 219 33.11 3.06 6.26
N SER A 220 33.63 2.15 5.43
CA SER A 220 34.85 2.35 4.64
C SER A 220 34.61 2.94 3.24
N SER A 221 33.34 3.04 2.82
CA SER A 221 32.93 3.43 1.48
C SER A 221 32.78 4.95 1.32
N GLN A 222 32.77 5.44 0.07
CA GLN A 222 32.47 6.84 -0.26
C GLN A 222 30.95 7.08 -0.19
N THR A 223 30.37 6.84 0.99
CA THR A 223 28.92 6.96 1.25
C THR A 223 28.65 7.74 2.52
N GLU A 224 27.57 8.50 2.49
CA GLU A 224 27.20 9.40 3.57
C GLU A 224 25.69 9.40 3.78
N MET A 225 25.28 9.68 5.01
CA MET A 225 23.88 9.93 5.35
C MET A 225 23.69 11.26 6.06
N TYR A 226 22.55 11.88 5.77
CA TYR A 226 22.09 13.09 6.44
C TYR A 226 20.56 13.14 6.38
N TRP A 227 19.95 14.01 7.17
CA TRP A 227 18.49 14.13 7.26
C TRP A 227 18.13 15.61 7.27
N PRO A 228 17.91 16.19 6.09
CA PRO A 228 17.59 17.61 5.97
C PRO A 228 16.16 17.86 6.46
N GLY A 229 15.78 19.14 6.51
CA GLY A 229 14.39 19.52 6.75
C GLY A 229 13.46 19.09 5.62
N GLU A 230 12.17 19.27 5.87
CA GLU A 230 11.14 19.22 4.83
C GLU A 230 11.26 20.46 3.92
N GLY A 231 10.91 20.32 2.64
CA GLY A 231 11.01 21.38 1.63
C GLY A 231 10.48 20.93 0.27
N ASP A 232 10.42 21.84 -0.71
CA ASP A 232 9.78 21.55 -2.00
C ASP A 232 10.54 20.51 -2.87
N SER A 233 9.82 19.97 -3.87
CA SER A 233 10.34 18.99 -4.84
C SER A 233 11.46 19.52 -5.74
N SER A 234 11.62 20.85 -5.82
CA SER A 234 12.58 21.51 -6.70
C SER A 234 13.99 21.57 -6.10
N ASP A 235 14.11 21.65 -4.76
CA ASP A 235 15.39 21.58 -4.07
C ASP A 235 15.68 20.18 -3.49
N ASN A 236 16.48 19.44 -4.26
CA ASN A 236 17.01 18.11 -3.89
C ASN A 236 17.82 18.08 -2.58
N SER A 237 18.10 19.22 -1.96
CA SER A 237 18.70 19.34 -0.63
C SER A 237 17.74 18.97 0.51
N PHE A 238 16.42 19.03 0.29
CA PHE A 238 15.37 18.79 1.30
C PHE A 238 14.58 17.49 1.07
N CYS A 239 13.72 17.11 2.01
CA CYS A 239 12.78 16.00 1.88
C CYS A 239 11.37 16.51 1.53
N SER A 240 10.82 16.14 0.38
CA SER A 240 9.55 16.66 -0.12
C SER A 240 8.32 15.81 0.20
N PHE A 241 8.50 14.64 0.82
CA PHE A 241 7.43 13.73 1.22
C PHE A 241 7.34 13.54 2.75
N GLY A 242 7.80 14.53 3.52
CA GLY A 242 7.95 14.44 4.98
C GLY A 242 9.36 14.00 5.42
N PRO A 243 9.58 13.73 6.72
CA PRO A 243 10.92 13.48 7.27
C PRO A 243 11.62 12.29 6.61
N CYS A 244 12.86 12.48 6.14
CA CYS A 244 13.60 11.46 5.42
C CYS A 244 15.10 11.46 5.76
N ILE A 245 15.74 10.30 5.59
CA ILE A 245 17.20 10.19 5.53
C ILE A 245 17.60 10.14 4.06
N LYS A 246 18.52 11.01 3.65
CA LYS A 246 19.23 10.92 2.39
C LYS A 246 20.50 10.10 2.58
N TRP A 247 20.61 9.01 1.85
CA TRP A 247 21.82 8.20 1.69
C TRP A 247 22.39 8.47 0.30
N GLU A 248 23.58 9.06 0.24
CA GLU A 248 24.28 9.38 -1.00
C GLU A 248 25.64 8.69 -1.03
N GLY A 249 26.18 8.49 -2.23
CA GLY A 249 27.54 7.98 -2.35
C GLY A 249 27.90 7.51 -3.74
N ILE A 250 28.97 6.73 -3.83
CA ILE A 250 29.48 6.15 -5.06
C ILE A 250 29.33 4.63 -5.05
N SER A 251 28.63 4.12 -6.06
CA SER A 251 28.57 2.71 -6.41
C SER A 251 29.77 2.34 -7.30
N PRO A 252 30.62 1.38 -6.91
CA PRO A 252 31.84 1.04 -7.63
C PRO A 252 31.53 0.35 -8.96
N ALA A 253 32.41 0.51 -9.95
CA ALA A 253 32.36 -0.19 -11.23
C ALA A 253 32.28 -1.72 -11.04
N ASP A 254 31.38 -2.38 -11.78
CA ASP A 254 31.02 -3.81 -11.66
C ASP A 254 30.90 -4.32 -10.20
N GLY A 255 30.23 -3.55 -9.35
CA GLY A 255 30.10 -3.83 -7.91
C GLY A 255 28.80 -3.33 -7.30
N GLU A 256 28.76 -3.30 -5.97
CA GLU A 256 27.57 -2.96 -5.19
C GLU A 256 27.90 -2.29 -3.85
N VAL A 257 26.90 -1.64 -3.25
CA VAL A 257 26.95 -0.99 -1.94
C VAL A 257 25.62 -1.23 -1.23
N SER A 258 25.66 -1.87 -0.05
CA SER A 258 24.46 -2.20 0.73
C SER A 258 24.40 -1.40 2.04
N ILE A 259 23.22 -0.97 2.47
CA ILE A 259 22.95 -0.45 3.82
C ILE A 259 21.73 -1.18 4.37
N THR A 260 21.72 -1.49 5.67
CA THR A 260 20.58 -2.12 6.33
C THR A 260 19.93 -1.13 7.27
N VAL A 261 18.63 -0.91 7.08
CA VAL A 261 17.79 -0.12 7.98
C VAL A 261 17.05 -1.10 8.88
N ARG A 262 17.42 -1.14 10.17
CA ARG A 262 16.81 -2.04 11.16
C ARG A 262 15.76 -1.29 11.96
N TYR A 263 14.51 -1.74 11.85
CA TYR A 263 13.40 -1.22 12.64
C TYR A 263 13.11 -2.16 13.81
N THR A 264 12.92 -1.62 15.02
CA THR A 264 12.27 -2.33 16.13
C THR A 264 10.91 -1.69 16.31
N VAL A 265 9.85 -2.49 16.27
CA VAL A 265 8.47 -2.02 16.22
C VAL A 265 7.63 -2.81 17.21
N LYS A 266 6.75 -2.11 17.92
CA LYS A 266 5.61 -2.72 18.63
C LYS A 266 4.33 -2.28 17.92
N SER A 267 3.41 -3.22 17.68
CA SER A 267 2.14 -2.91 17.05
C SER A 267 0.98 -3.73 17.63
N THR A 268 -0.18 -3.09 17.67
CA THR A 268 -1.45 -3.62 18.20
C THR A 268 -2.46 -3.68 17.06
N ALA A 269 -3.29 -4.73 17.04
CA ALA A 269 -4.40 -4.85 16.12
C ALA A 269 -5.49 -3.84 16.48
N TYR A 270 -5.95 -3.07 15.50
CA TYR A 270 -6.96 -2.03 15.70
C TYR A 270 -8.01 -2.08 14.57
N SER A 271 -9.28 -1.94 14.94
CA SER A 271 -10.42 -1.82 14.02
C SER A 271 -11.08 -0.46 14.18
N TRP A 272 -11.42 0.18 13.07
CA TRP A 272 -12.33 1.32 13.02
C TRP A 272 -13.76 0.91 12.64
N TRP A 273 -14.04 -0.37 12.43
CA TRP A 273 -15.38 -0.93 12.18
C TRP A 273 -15.96 -1.55 13.46
N SER A 274 -17.21 -1.25 13.79
CA SER A 274 -17.83 -1.66 15.07
C SER A 274 -18.19 -3.14 15.16
N ASP A 275 -18.66 -3.77 14.07
CA ASP A 275 -19.06 -5.18 14.08
C ASP A 275 -17.87 -6.15 13.92
N PHE A 276 -16.65 -5.66 14.15
CA PHE A 276 -15.42 -6.42 13.98
C PHE A 276 -15.30 -7.54 15.03
N SER A 277 -15.64 -8.77 14.62
CA SER A 277 -15.71 -9.93 15.53
C SER A 277 -14.37 -10.42 16.10
N GLY A 278 -13.23 -9.85 15.70
CA GLY A 278 -11.91 -10.19 16.24
C GLY A 278 -11.67 -9.74 17.70
N ASN A 279 -12.56 -8.90 18.25
CA ASN A 279 -12.45 -8.34 19.61
C ASN A 279 -11.08 -7.66 19.83
N VAL A 280 -10.80 -6.64 19.01
CA VAL A 280 -9.58 -5.83 19.03
C VAL A 280 -9.89 -4.41 19.48
N GLU A 281 -8.86 -3.61 19.75
CA GLU A 281 -9.03 -2.21 20.14
C GLU A 281 -9.71 -1.39 19.02
N GLY A 282 -10.47 -0.36 19.41
CA GLY A 282 -11.20 0.52 18.49
C GLY A 282 -12.59 0.00 18.06
N ALA A 283 -12.84 -1.30 18.11
CA ALA A 283 -14.13 -1.86 17.68
C ALA A 283 -15.32 -1.38 18.54
N SER A 284 -15.13 -1.02 19.80
CA SER A 284 -16.18 -0.43 20.65
C SER A 284 -16.71 0.90 20.14
N ASP A 285 -15.84 1.69 19.51
CA ASP A 285 -16.07 3.08 19.13
C ASP A 285 -15.99 3.25 17.60
N GLY A 286 -15.96 2.13 16.87
CA GLY A 286 -15.86 2.08 15.42
C GLY A 286 -17.09 2.68 14.72
N ILE A 287 -16.89 3.07 13.46
CA ILE A 287 -17.98 3.49 12.58
C ILE A 287 -18.73 2.26 12.05
N SER A 288 -20.01 2.48 11.74
CA SER A 288 -20.94 1.52 11.14
C SER A 288 -21.87 2.21 10.16
N LEU A 289 -22.75 1.44 9.52
CA LEU A 289 -23.86 1.99 8.73
C LEU A 289 -24.72 2.96 9.57
N GLU A 290 -25.03 2.58 10.82
CA GLU A 290 -25.88 3.33 11.75
C GLU A 290 -25.23 4.59 12.36
N THR A 291 -23.90 4.61 12.53
CA THR A 291 -23.19 5.73 13.18
C THR A 291 -22.50 6.67 12.19
N SER A 292 -22.45 6.31 10.91
CA SER A 292 -21.94 7.17 9.84
C SER A 292 -22.88 8.33 9.54
N GLY A 293 -22.30 9.50 9.26
CA GLY A 293 -23.02 10.69 8.80
C GLY A 293 -23.34 10.65 7.31
N THR A 294 -23.39 11.83 6.69
CA THR A 294 -23.70 12.00 5.26
C THR A 294 -22.49 12.46 4.44
N TYR A 295 -22.58 12.45 3.09
CA TYR A 295 -21.57 13.12 2.25
C TYR A 295 -21.41 14.62 2.58
N SER A 296 -22.47 15.28 3.04
CA SER A 296 -22.42 16.70 3.41
C SER A 296 -21.54 16.95 4.64
N ASP A 297 -21.49 15.99 5.57
CA ASP A 297 -20.67 16.07 6.77
C ASP A 297 -19.18 16.11 6.43
N ILE A 298 -18.72 15.35 5.42
CA ILE A 298 -17.32 15.26 4.98
C ILE A 298 -16.67 16.65 4.86
N LYS A 299 -17.37 17.60 4.23
CA LYS A 299 -16.86 18.97 3.97
C LYS A 299 -16.67 19.83 5.22
N SER A 300 -17.23 19.39 6.36
CA SER A 300 -17.15 20.05 7.66
C SER A 300 -16.21 19.37 8.65
N ARG A 301 -15.66 18.19 8.31
CA ARG A 301 -14.81 17.38 9.18
C ARG A 301 -13.33 17.56 8.82
N GLY A 302 -12.55 18.11 9.75
CA GLY A 302 -11.11 18.26 9.61
C GLY A 302 -10.69 19.09 8.40
N GLN A 303 -9.69 18.61 7.67
CA GLN A 303 -9.16 19.22 6.45
C GLN A 303 -9.05 18.22 5.29
N HIS A 304 -9.44 16.96 5.49
CA HIS A 304 -9.23 15.89 4.51
C HIS A 304 -10.01 16.09 3.21
N TYR A 305 -11.16 16.79 3.28
CA TYR A 305 -11.88 17.21 2.09
C TYR A 305 -11.04 18.12 1.17
N ASP A 306 -10.49 19.21 1.73
CA ASP A 306 -9.67 20.17 1.00
C ASP A 306 -8.33 19.55 0.54
N ARG A 307 -7.78 18.61 1.31
CA ARG A 307 -6.50 17.96 1.01
C ARG A 307 -6.61 16.91 -0.09
N PHE A 308 -7.66 16.11 -0.07
CA PHE A 308 -7.76 14.91 -0.91
C PHE A 308 -9.04 14.89 -1.73
N ALA A 309 -10.21 15.03 -1.11
CA ALA A 309 -11.48 14.75 -1.77
C ALA A 309 -11.89 15.75 -2.87
N GLN A 310 -11.55 17.03 -2.73
CA GLN A 310 -11.86 18.03 -3.77
C GLN A 310 -11.12 17.79 -5.09
N HIS A 311 -10.15 16.85 -5.10
CA HIS A 311 -9.36 16.49 -6.27
C HIS A 311 -9.84 15.15 -6.86
N SER A 312 -10.63 15.23 -7.93
CA SER A 312 -11.11 14.05 -8.69
C SER A 312 -9.98 13.28 -9.39
N GLU A 313 -8.84 13.93 -9.64
CA GLU A 313 -7.64 13.35 -10.24
C GLU A 313 -6.48 13.46 -9.24
N TRP A 314 -5.69 12.38 -9.06
CA TRP A 314 -4.57 12.36 -8.10
C TRP A 314 -3.39 11.52 -8.60
N PHE A 315 -2.18 11.89 -8.16
CA PHE A 315 -0.91 11.29 -8.57
C PHE A 315 -0.71 11.35 -10.09
N LYS A 316 -0.35 12.53 -10.59
CA LYS A 316 -0.04 12.72 -12.00
C LYS A 316 1.23 11.98 -12.40
N ARG A 317 1.14 11.15 -13.42
CA ARG A 317 2.25 10.32 -13.92
C ARG A 317 2.95 10.97 -15.12
N ASN A 318 4.14 10.46 -15.42
CA ASN A 318 5.00 10.96 -16.52
C ASN A 318 4.40 10.81 -17.93
N ASP A 319 3.35 10.00 -18.12
CA ASP A 319 2.59 9.90 -19.36
C ASP A 319 1.38 10.84 -19.43
N ASN A 320 1.19 11.70 -18.41
CA ASN A 320 0.04 12.56 -18.14
C ASN A 320 -1.27 11.83 -17.79
N SER A 321 -1.23 10.52 -17.50
CA SER A 321 -2.35 9.86 -16.81
C SER A 321 -2.30 10.13 -15.31
N TYR A 322 -3.43 9.96 -14.63
CA TYR A 322 -3.51 9.95 -13.17
C TYR A 322 -3.62 8.53 -12.65
N ALA A 323 -3.12 8.27 -11.45
CA ALA A 323 -3.24 6.95 -10.83
C ALA A 323 -4.66 6.72 -10.30
N ILE A 324 -5.19 7.75 -9.64
CA ILE A 324 -6.57 7.82 -9.16
C ILE A 324 -7.30 8.82 -10.05
N ASP A 325 -8.39 8.40 -10.67
CA ASP A 325 -9.14 9.19 -11.65
C ASP A 325 -10.64 8.88 -11.52
N ALA A 326 -11.35 9.79 -10.86
CA ALA A 326 -12.80 9.77 -10.67
C ALA A 326 -13.58 10.36 -11.88
N THR A 327 -12.88 10.87 -12.90
CA THR A 327 -13.52 11.53 -14.05
C THR A 327 -13.81 10.56 -15.20
N ASP A 328 -13.15 9.39 -15.22
CA ASP A 328 -13.34 8.39 -16.29
C ASP A 328 -14.77 7.82 -16.31
N SER A 329 -15.33 7.73 -17.51
CA SER A 329 -16.69 7.23 -17.76
C SER A 329 -16.96 5.81 -17.23
N ALA A 330 -15.96 4.93 -17.16
CA ALA A 330 -16.09 3.58 -16.61
C ALA A 330 -16.17 3.60 -15.07
N ILE A 331 -15.42 4.49 -14.42
CA ILE A 331 -15.51 4.73 -12.97
C ILE A 331 -16.87 5.32 -12.63
N LEU A 332 -17.31 6.38 -13.33
CA LEU A 332 -18.66 6.93 -13.18
C LEU A 332 -19.75 5.88 -13.41
N SER A 333 -19.59 4.98 -14.37
CA SER A 333 -20.54 3.88 -14.62
C SER A 333 -20.55 2.84 -13.50
N ALA A 334 -19.40 2.53 -12.90
CA ALA A 334 -19.31 1.63 -11.74
C ALA A 334 -19.92 2.26 -10.48
N VAL A 335 -19.70 3.55 -10.23
CA VAL A 335 -20.33 4.29 -9.12
C VAL A 335 -21.85 4.28 -9.23
N ASN A 336 -22.41 4.54 -10.42
CA ASN A 336 -23.86 4.42 -10.64
C ASN A 336 -24.41 2.99 -10.43
N ALA A 337 -23.60 1.97 -10.66
CA ALA A 337 -24.00 0.58 -10.41
C ALA A 337 -23.96 0.25 -8.91
N ILE A 338 -22.93 0.70 -8.19
CA ILE A 338 -22.81 0.60 -6.73
C ILE A 338 -23.96 1.34 -6.04
N ASP A 339 -24.26 2.57 -6.46
CA ASP A 339 -25.40 3.35 -5.95
C ASP A 339 -26.75 2.64 -6.14
N GLY A 340 -26.92 1.93 -7.26
CA GLY A 340 -28.13 1.15 -7.56
C GLY A 340 -28.31 -0.12 -6.72
N GLU A 341 -27.30 -0.49 -5.93
CA GLU A 341 -27.32 -1.64 -5.00
C GLU A 341 -27.46 -1.21 -3.53
N ILE A 342 -27.37 0.09 -3.23
CA ILE A 342 -27.52 0.65 -1.87
C ILE A 342 -29.00 1.01 -1.62
N PRO A 343 -29.59 0.64 -0.47
CA PRO A 343 -30.95 1.03 -0.09
C PRO A 343 -31.20 2.54 -0.10
N GLU A 344 -32.43 2.98 -0.40
CA GLU A 344 -32.78 4.39 -0.60
C GLU A 344 -32.50 5.27 0.64
N ASP A 345 -32.69 4.71 1.83
CA ASP A 345 -32.38 5.30 3.14
C ASP A 345 -30.87 5.37 3.47
N HIS A 346 -30.03 4.67 2.71
CA HIS A 346 -28.57 4.69 2.86
C HIS A 346 -27.84 5.35 1.67
N GLN A 347 -28.54 5.90 0.68
CA GLN A 347 -27.90 6.49 -0.52
C GLN A 347 -26.97 7.68 -0.21
N GLU A 348 -27.28 8.48 0.82
CA GLU A 348 -26.46 9.63 1.27
C GLU A 348 -25.33 9.26 2.25
N ASN A 349 -25.19 7.97 2.61
CA ASN A 349 -24.26 7.49 3.62
C ASN A 349 -22.89 7.12 2.99
N PRO A 350 -21.78 7.78 3.36
CA PRO A 350 -20.47 7.56 2.78
C PRO A 350 -19.82 6.24 3.26
N TYR A 351 -20.15 5.74 4.46
CA TYR A 351 -19.73 4.42 4.90
C TYR A 351 -20.37 3.33 4.03
N ALA A 352 -21.69 3.42 3.80
CA ALA A 352 -22.43 2.49 2.95
C ALA A 352 -21.80 2.36 1.57
N PHE A 353 -21.53 3.51 0.93
CA PHE A 353 -20.89 3.56 -0.38
C PHE A 353 -19.43 3.07 -0.35
N ALA A 354 -18.63 3.52 0.62
CA ALA A 354 -17.21 3.12 0.70
C ALA A 354 -17.06 1.61 0.89
N ARG A 355 -17.97 1.00 1.67
CA ARG A 355 -18.03 -0.43 1.92
C ARG A 355 -18.52 -1.21 0.69
N ARG A 356 -19.61 -0.78 0.05
CA ARG A 356 -20.09 -1.42 -1.19
C ARG A 356 -19.06 -1.31 -2.32
N ALA A 357 -18.32 -0.20 -2.39
CA ALA A 357 -17.18 -0.04 -3.30
C ALA A 357 -16.00 -0.97 -2.97
N PHE A 358 -15.73 -1.26 -1.69
CA PHE A 358 -14.71 -2.24 -1.28
C PHE A 358 -15.09 -3.65 -1.74
N GLU A 359 -16.33 -4.07 -1.46
CA GLU A 359 -16.89 -5.36 -1.89
C GLU A 359 -16.89 -5.48 -3.42
N PHE A 360 -17.30 -4.42 -4.14
CA PHE A 360 -17.26 -4.36 -5.60
C PHE A 360 -15.86 -4.61 -6.18
N VAL A 361 -14.81 -4.03 -5.58
CA VAL A 361 -13.43 -4.27 -6.05
C VAL A 361 -13.02 -5.73 -5.79
N GLN A 362 -13.35 -6.29 -4.63
CA GLN A 362 -13.10 -7.71 -4.30
C GLN A 362 -13.82 -8.66 -5.27
N ASP A 363 -15.07 -8.38 -5.63
CA ASP A 363 -15.88 -9.18 -6.53
C ASP A 363 -15.43 -9.07 -8.01
N GLN A 364 -14.99 -7.88 -8.44
CA GLN A 364 -14.70 -7.61 -9.85
C GLN A 364 -13.24 -7.79 -10.25
N ILE A 365 -12.29 -7.64 -9.32
CA ILE A 365 -10.86 -7.59 -9.62
C ILE A 365 -10.15 -8.82 -9.09
N THR A 366 -9.65 -9.65 -10.00
CA THR A 366 -8.74 -10.73 -9.61
C THR A 366 -7.36 -10.15 -9.30
N TYR A 367 -6.74 -10.55 -8.18
CA TYR A 367 -5.33 -10.19 -7.98
C TYR A 367 -4.49 -10.77 -9.10
N GLY A 368 -3.59 -9.98 -9.67
CA GLY A 368 -2.73 -10.50 -10.71
C GLY A 368 -1.59 -9.61 -11.11
N ARG A 369 -0.63 -10.25 -11.78
CA ARG A 369 0.58 -9.62 -12.29
C ARG A 369 0.23 -8.39 -13.13
N GLY A 370 0.81 -7.27 -12.74
CA GLY A 370 0.76 -5.99 -13.42
C GLY A 370 1.17 -5.91 -14.89
N LYS A 371 0.90 -4.73 -15.48
CA LYS A 371 1.37 -4.18 -16.76
C LYS A 371 2.57 -3.24 -16.63
N ASP A 372 3.15 -2.85 -17.76
CA ASP A 372 3.92 -1.61 -17.84
C ASP A 372 3.08 -0.43 -17.34
N ILE A 373 3.57 0.30 -16.33
CA ILE A 373 2.81 1.29 -15.53
C ILE A 373 1.73 0.60 -14.66
N PRO A 374 1.54 0.96 -13.36
CA PRO A 374 0.34 0.56 -12.64
C PRO A 374 -0.87 0.96 -13.46
N ARG A 375 -1.89 0.12 -13.52
CA ARG A 375 -3.17 0.57 -14.03
C ARG A 375 -3.59 1.77 -13.16
N SER A 376 -4.14 2.79 -13.80
CA SER A 376 -4.99 3.72 -13.07
C SER A 376 -6.23 2.97 -12.58
N GLY A 377 -7.00 3.53 -11.64
CA GLY A 377 -8.28 2.96 -11.25
C GLY A 377 -9.15 2.54 -12.45
N PRO A 378 -9.40 3.42 -13.44
CA PRO A 378 -10.12 3.07 -14.67
C PRO A 378 -9.54 1.87 -15.44
N SER A 379 -8.21 1.78 -15.53
CA SER A 379 -7.53 0.68 -16.22
C SER A 379 -7.62 -0.64 -15.44
N CYS A 380 -7.62 -0.59 -14.11
CA CYS A 380 -7.75 -1.75 -13.21
C CYS A 380 -9.14 -2.37 -13.38
N LEU A 381 -10.18 -1.53 -13.35
CA LEU A 381 -11.57 -1.90 -13.63
C LEU A 381 -11.74 -2.48 -15.04
N SER A 382 -11.17 -1.83 -16.06
CA SER A 382 -11.31 -2.25 -17.46
C SER A 382 -10.66 -3.61 -17.74
N ASP A 383 -9.49 -3.88 -17.16
CA ASP A 383 -8.79 -5.16 -17.31
C ASP A 383 -9.35 -6.27 -16.39
N LYS A 384 -10.07 -5.91 -15.31
CA LYS A 384 -10.49 -6.79 -14.20
C LYS A 384 -9.33 -7.49 -13.46
N VAL A 385 -8.18 -6.82 -13.37
CA VAL A 385 -7.01 -7.35 -12.67
C VAL A 385 -6.14 -6.22 -12.11
N GLY A 386 -5.71 -6.38 -10.85
CA GLY A 386 -4.87 -5.43 -10.13
C GLY A 386 -3.93 -6.10 -9.13
N ASP A 387 -2.72 -5.58 -8.96
CA ASP A 387 -1.92 -5.76 -7.74
C ASP A 387 -2.32 -4.73 -6.66
N CYS A 388 -1.57 -4.64 -5.55
CA CYS A 388 -1.97 -3.90 -4.35
C CYS A 388 -2.21 -2.40 -4.61
N ASP A 389 -1.25 -1.71 -5.23
CA ASP A 389 -1.37 -0.30 -5.56
C ASP A 389 -2.46 -0.03 -6.62
N GLU A 390 -2.75 -0.98 -7.51
CA GLU A 390 -3.82 -0.88 -8.51
C GLU A 390 -5.23 -1.05 -7.95
N GLN A 391 -5.43 -1.96 -7.00
CA GLN A 391 -6.72 -2.16 -6.36
C GLN A 391 -7.05 -0.97 -5.46
N SER A 392 -6.06 -0.47 -4.71
CA SER A 392 -6.14 0.81 -4.02
C SER A 392 -6.45 1.98 -4.97
N ASN A 393 -5.76 2.09 -6.13
CA ASN A 393 -6.06 3.11 -7.14
C ASN A 393 -7.53 3.06 -7.62
N LEU A 394 -8.08 1.87 -7.86
CA LEU A 394 -9.49 1.72 -8.26
C LEU A 394 -10.44 2.11 -7.14
N TRP A 395 -10.26 1.56 -5.94
CA TRP A 395 -11.14 1.85 -4.82
C TRP A 395 -11.17 3.35 -4.50
N MET A 396 -10.01 4.00 -4.43
CA MET A 396 -9.93 5.45 -4.24
C MET A 396 -10.54 6.26 -5.41
N SER A 397 -10.50 5.74 -6.65
CA SER A 397 -11.15 6.40 -7.79
C SER A 397 -12.67 6.38 -7.67
N LEU A 398 -13.25 5.26 -7.19
CA LEU A 398 -14.68 5.16 -6.92
C LEU A 398 -15.11 6.12 -5.81
N LEU A 399 -14.37 6.13 -4.69
CA LEU A 399 -14.67 6.98 -3.53
C LEU A 399 -14.58 8.49 -3.85
N ARG A 400 -13.64 8.91 -4.68
CA ARG A 400 -13.48 10.33 -5.07
C ARG A 400 -14.57 10.85 -6.01
N VAL A 401 -15.37 10.00 -6.65
CA VAL A 401 -16.61 10.45 -7.36
C VAL A 401 -17.62 11.03 -6.36
N LYS A 402 -17.66 10.46 -5.14
CA LYS A 402 -18.52 10.88 -4.03
C LYS A 402 -17.84 11.88 -3.08
N GLU A 403 -16.67 12.41 -3.47
CA GLU A 403 -15.85 13.29 -2.63
C GLU A 403 -15.52 12.67 -1.24
N ILE A 404 -15.33 11.34 -1.17
CA ILE A 404 -14.83 10.68 0.05
C ILE A 404 -13.30 10.80 0.09
N PRO A 405 -12.69 11.35 1.16
CA PRO A 405 -11.24 11.56 1.22
C PRO A 405 -10.48 10.23 1.36
N THR A 406 -9.50 10.02 0.47
CA THR A 406 -8.65 8.83 0.47
C THR A 406 -7.21 9.17 0.09
N TRP A 407 -6.26 8.50 0.72
CA TRP A 407 -4.81 8.71 0.53
C TRP A 407 -4.03 7.39 0.76
N TYR A 408 -2.76 7.36 0.39
CA TYR A 408 -1.91 6.16 0.49
C TYR A 408 -1.28 5.94 1.87
N GLU A 409 -0.99 4.68 2.17
CA GLU A 409 0.04 4.27 3.15
C GLU A 409 0.88 3.14 2.54
N PHE A 410 2.18 3.18 2.80
CA PHE A 410 3.16 2.23 2.28
C PHE A 410 4.04 1.69 3.40
N GLY A 411 4.47 0.45 3.20
CA GLY A 411 5.45 -0.20 4.05
C GLY A 411 5.60 -1.66 3.65
N ALA A 412 5.53 -2.57 4.61
CA ALA A 412 5.66 -4.00 4.34
C ALA A 412 4.61 -4.85 5.06
N LEU A 413 4.11 -5.87 4.38
CA LEU A 413 3.29 -6.92 4.96
C LEU A 413 4.11 -8.16 5.28
N THR A 414 3.67 -8.90 6.29
CA THR A 414 4.08 -10.27 6.56
C THR A 414 2.87 -11.14 6.92
N GLY A 415 3.10 -12.44 7.10
CA GLY A 415 2.13 -13.35 7.71
C GLY A 415 2.39 -13.47 9.21
N TYR A 416 1.48 -14.10 9.96
CA TYR A 416 1.57 -14.20 11.43
C TYR A 416 2.86 -14.81 11.99
N THR A 417 3.65 -15.51 11.17
CA THR A 417 4.94 -16.08 11.58
C THR A 417 6.11 -15.10 11.50
N PHE A 418 5.92 -13.92 10.90
CA PHE A 418 6.96 -12.92 10.65
C PHE A 418 8.19 -13.51 9.92
N LYS A 419 7.99 -14.40 8.93
CA LYS A 419 9.09 -15.09 8.20
C LYS A 419 9.31 -14.61 6.77
N THR A 420 8.24 -14.20 6.10
CA THR A 420 8.27 -13.72 4.72
C THR A 420 7.68 -12.33 4.71
N TRP A 421 8.39 -11.38 4.12
CA TRP A 421 7.97 -9.98 4.03
C TRP A 421 7.85 -9.57 2.57
N GLU A 422 6.90 -8.69 2.27
CA GLU A 422 6.78 -8.03 0.97
C GLU A 422 6.49 -6.54 1.16
N PRO A 423 7.13 -5.66 0.39
CA PRO A 423 6.67 -4.28 0.23
C PRO A 423 5.22 -4.28 -0.28
N HIS A 424 4.42 -3.38 0.27
CA HIS A 424 2.98 -3.33 0.03
C HIS A 424 2.47 -1.91 0.17
N GLY A 425 1.40 -1.61 -0.59
CA GLY A 425 0.69 -0.33 -0.53
C GLY A 425 -0.79 -0.57 -0.32
N TRP A 426 -1.39 0.26 0.53
CA TRP A 426 -2.82 0.24 0.85
C TRP A 426 -3.35 1.66 0.96
N SER A 427 -4.64 1.78 1.25
CA SER A 427 -5.33 3.06 1.34
C SER A 427 -5.67 3.41 2.79
N ASN A 428 -5.83 4.70 3.05
CA ASN A 428 -6.56 5.21 4.20
C ASN A 428 -7.80 5.97 3.71
N VAL A 429 -8.81 6.06 4.58
CA VAL A 429 -10.05 6.78 4.32
C VAL A 429 -10.48 7.58 5.53
N MET A 430 -11.06 8.75 5.28
CA MET A 430 -11.81 9.50 6.28
C MET A 430 -13.30 9.27 6.07
N LEU A 431 -14.00 8.87 7.14
CA LEU A 431 -15.46 8.73 7.15
C LEU A 431 -16.05 9.51 8.35
N PRO A 432 -17.07 10.37 8.14
CA PRO A 432 -17.68 11.16 9.21
C PRO A 432 -18.63 10.31 10.05
N TYR A 433 -18.64 10.51 11.36
CA TYR A 433 -19.79 10.08 12.16
C TYR A 433 -20.96 11.05 11.96
N ASP A 434 -22.16 10.57 12.21
CA ASP A 434 -23.37 11.39 12.24
C ASP A 434 -23.27 12.53 13.28
N SER A 435 -23.85 13.68 12.95
CA SER A 435 -23.76 14.88 13.78
C SER A 435 -24.52 14.76 15.12
N ASP A 436 -25.63 14.01 15.18
CA ASP A 436 -26.34 13.74 16.43
C ASP A 436 -25.59 12.69 17.27
N TRP A 437 -24.96 11.70 16.64
CA TRP A 437 -24.02 10.78 17.33
C TRP A 437 -22.84 11.54 17.95
N CYS A 438 -22.22 12.48 17.23
CA CYS A 438 -21.16 13.33 17.75
C CYS A 438 -21.63 14.15 18.96
N ALA A 439 -22.82 14.75 18.87
CA ALA A 439 -23.40 15.53 19.96
C ALA A 439 -23.72 14.66 21.19
N ALA A 440 -24.26 13.46 21.00
CA ALA A 440 -24.57 12.51 22.08
C ALA A 440 -23.31 12.06 22.85
N ASN A 441 -22.17 12.00 22.17
CA ASN A 441 -20.87 11.66 22.76
C ASN A 441 -20.05 12.89 23.22
N ASN A 442 -20.61 14.11 23.10
CA ASN A 442 -19.95 15.39 23.45
C ASN A 442 -18.65 15.65 22.65
N ILE A 443 -18.59 15.15 21.41
CA ILE A 443 -17.45 15.33 20.51
C ILE A 443 -17.65 16.58 19.65
N VAL A 444 -16.63 17.43 19.58
CA VAL A 444 -16.58 18.58 18.70
C VAL A 444 -16.65 18.10 17.25
N VAL A 445 -17.75 18.47 16.58
CA VAL A 445 -18.14 17.97 15.25
C VAL A 445 -17.00 18.01 14.23
N SER A 446 -16.20 19.07 14.18
CA SER A 446 -15.08 19.20 13.23
C SER A 446 -13.95 18.19 13.42
N THR A 447 -13.91 17.44 14.53
CA THR A 447 -12.98 16.32 14.79
C THR A 447 -13.63 14.95 14.72
N CYS A 448 -14.96 14.88 14.65
CA CYS A 448 -15.77 13.68 14.78
C CYS A 448 -15.81 12.84 13.49
N TYR A 449 -14.76 12.05 13.30
CA TYR A 449 -14.56 11.14 12.15
C TYR A 449 -13.47 10.10 12.44
N VAL A 450 -13.43 9.01 11.68
CA VAL A 450 -12.33 8.02 11.67
C VAL A 450 -11.28 8.35 10.60
N GLU A 451 -10.04 7.89 10.81
CA GLU A 451 -8.95 7.89 9.81
C GLU A 451 -8.39 6.47 9.65
N ALA A 452 -9.14 5.66 8.92
CA ALA A 452 -9.08 4.21 8.96
C ALA A 452 -8.24 3.62 7.82
N SER A 453 -7.49 2.56 8.13
CA SER A 453 -6.71 1.78 7.16
C SER A 453 -7.61 0.82 6.38
N VAL A 454 -7.45 0.75 5.07
CA VAL A 454 -8.18 -0.13 4.16
C VAL A 454 -7.23 -0.81 3.18
N ASP A 455 -7.12 -2.13 3.26
CA ASP A 455 -6.39 -2.96 2.31
C ASP A 455 -7.37 -3.90 1.60
N VAL A 456 -7.80 -3.46 0.41
CA VAL A 456 -8.74 -4.20 -0.42
C VAL A 456 -8.19 -5.58 -0.78
N THR A 457 -6.93 -5.63 -1.27
CA THR A 457 -6.28 -6.85 -1.73
C THR A 457 -6.21 -7.96 -0.68
N ASN A 458 -6.05 -7.61 0.60
CA ASN A 458 -5.97 -8.59 1.69
C ASN A 458 -7.25 -8.67 2.54
N ASN A 459 -8.37 -8.14 2.04
CA ASN A 459 -9.67 -8.13 2.71
C ASN A 459 -9.65 -7.46 4.10
N MET A 460 -8.88 -6.39 4.29
CA MET A 460 -8.85 -5.62 5.55
C MET A 460 -9.73 -4.37 5.39
N TRP A 461 -11.01 -4.53 5.71
CA TRP A 461 -11.96 -3.41 5.81
C TRP A 461 -11.77 -2.70 7.16
N LEU A 462 -11.42 -1.42 7.13
CA LEU A 462 -11.27 -0.53 8.30
C LEU A 462 -10.47 -1.19 9.45
N PHE A 463 -9.36 -1.86 9.11
CA PHE A 463 -8.61 -2.71 10.04
C PHE A 463 -7.11 -2.67 9.74
N LYS A 464 -6.28 -2.64 10.80
CA LYS A 464 -4.81 -2.71 10.70
C LYS A 464 -4.26 -3.80 11.66
N PRO A 465 -3.63 -4.88 11.15
CA PRO A 465 -2.97 -5.90 11.96
C PRO A 465 -1.51 -5.53 12.28
N PRO A 466 -0.90 -6.12 13.34
CA PRO A 466 0.54 -5.96 13.63
C PRO A 466 1.47 -6.51 12.54
N THR A 467 0.95 -7.32 11.63
CA THR A 467 1.66 -7.83 10.44
C THR A 467 1.72 -6.82 9.28
N ALA A 468 1.19 -5.61 9.46
CA ALA A 468 1.21 -4.51 8.47
C ALA A 468 2.06 -3.33 8.97
N LEU A 469 3.37 -3.43 8.76
CA LEU A 469 4.33 -2.38 9.10
C LEU A 469 4.13 -1.17 8.18
N GLY A 470 3.55 -0.09 8.70
CA GLY A 470 3.49 1.20 8.01
C GLY A 470 4.84 1.93 8.14
N LEU A 471 5.44 2.34 7.02
CA LEU A 471 6.66 3.16 7.01
C LEU A 471 6.41 4.61 6.60
N TRP A 472 5.34 4.87 5.86
CA TRP A 472 4.95 6.21 5.41
C TRP A 472 3.46 6.25 5.15
N ILE A 473 2.83 7.32 5.61
CA ILE A 473 1.44 7.67 5.27
C ILE A 473 1.55 8.93 4.44
N GLU A 474 0.76 9.00 3.38
CA GLU A 474 0.69 10.18 2.52
C GLU A 474 0.28 11.41 3.35
N VAL A 475 1.13 12.43 3.31
CA VAL A 475 0.89 13.72 3.94
C VAL A 475 0.43 14.73 2.89
N ASP A 476 -0.33 15.69 3.36
CA ASP A 476 -0.88 16.84 2.65
C ASP A 476 0.16 17.61 1.81
N ASP A 477 -0.08 17.75 0.50
CA ASP A 477 0.69 18.54 -0.48
C ASP A 477 0.45 20.06 -0.30
N ARG A 478 0.74 20.58 0.90
CA ARG A 478 0.38 21.96 1.32
C ARG A 478 0.88 23.07 0.40
N ASP A 479 1.97 22.81 -0.32
CA ASP A 479 2.68 23.80 -1.13
C ASP A 479 2.67 23.46 -2.64
N SER A 480 2.00 22.37 -3.06
CA SER A 480 1.96 21.99 -4.48
C SER A 480 0.72 22.52 -5.22
N SER A 481 0.93 22.90 -6.48
CA SER A 481 -0.17 23.11 -7.45
C SER A 481 -0.55 21.83 -8.21
N ILE A 482 0.06 20.69 -7.87
CA ILE A 482 -0.08 19.40 -8.54
C ILE A 482 -0.54 18.36 -7.50
N PRO A 483 -1.80 17.89 -7.55
CA PRO A 483 -2.31 16.91 -6.59
C PRO A 483 -1.56 15.57 -6.63
N GLY A 484 -0.94 15.18 -5.50
CA GLY A 484 -0.13 13.97 -5.35
C GLY A 484 1.34 14.13 -5.78
N GLU A 485 1.95 15.30 -5.52
CA GLU A 485 3.37 15.56 -5.76
C GLU A 485 4.26 14.90 -4.69
N GLY A 486 3.94 15.00 -3.40
CA GLY A 486 4.67 14.31 -2.33
C GLY A 486 4.61 12.79 -2.48
N LEU A 487 3.49 12.27 -3.00
CA LEU A 487 3.36 10.89 -3.43
C LEU A 487 4.27 10.58 -4.62
N TYR A 488 4.27 11.42 -5.66
CA TYR A 488 5.21 11.28 -6.78
C TYR A 488 6.66 11.23 -6.27
N ASP A 489 7.08 12.14 -5.40
CA ASP A 489 8.45 12.16 -4.87
C ASP A 489 8.78 10.95 -3.99
N TYR A 490 7.82 10.44 -3.21
CA TYR A 490 7.96 9.17 -2.51
C TYR A 490 8.18 8.00 -3.49
N PHE A 491 7.43 7.94 -4.59
CA PHE A 491 7.62 6.94 -5.65
C PHE A 491 8.99 7.09 -6.37
N TYR A 492 9.44 8.33 -6.60
CA TYR A 492 10.66 8.62 -7.34
C TYR A 492 11.92 8.84 -6.47
N ARG A 493 11.84 8.61 -5.14
CA ARG A 493 12.85 8.81 -4.07
C ARG A 493 14.30 8.30 -4.26
N ILE A 494 14.61 7.60 -5.35
CA ILE A 494 15.95 7.11 -5.67
C ILE A 494 16.42 7.74 -6.98
N TRP A 495 17.56 8.42 -6.91
CA TRP A 495 18.35 8.80 -8.06
C TRP A 495 19.53 7.85 -8.16
N ALA A 496 19.30 6.68 -8.78
CA ALA A 496 20.36 5.78 -9.21
C ALA A 496 20.77 6.12 -10.65
N CYS A 497 21.96 5.68 -11.07
CA CYS A 497 22.67 6.24 -12.22
C CYS A 497 22.06 5.92 -13.60
N ASN A 498 22.91 5.99 -14.63
CA ASN A 498 22.63 5.49 -15.96
C ASN A 498 22.13 4.02 -15.95
N SER A 499 21.90 3.56 -17.16
CA SER A 499 21.32 2.26 -17.46
C SER A 499 22.10 1.00 -17.00
N LEU A 500 23.21 1.13 -16.29
CA LEU A 500 23.91 -0.03 -15.72
C LEU A 500 23.83 -0.07 -14.19
N CYS A 501 23.16 0.91 -13.56
CA CYS A 501 22.80 0.87 -12.14
C CYS A 501 21.42 0.26 -11.87
N GLY A 502 21.22 -0.18 -10.63
CA GLY A 502 19.94 -0.60 -10.06
C GLY A 502 19.98 -0.60 -8.53
N TYR A 503 18.82 -0.74 -7.89
CA TYR A 503 18.64 -0.75 -6.42
C TYR A 503 17.99 -2.06 -5.93
N ALA A 504 18.27 -2.60 -4.73
CA ALA A 504 17.61 -3.73 -4.08
C ALA A 504 16.99 -3.48 -2.74
N GLU A 505 15.84 -4.12 -2.54
CA GLU A 505 15.30 -4.35 -1.22
C GLU A 505 15.19 -5.85 -0.89
N THR A 506 15.63 -6.21 0.32
CA THR A 506 15.25 -7.46 0.99
C THR A 506 14.84 -7.19 2.42
N TRP A 507 13.90 -7.99 2.92
CA TRP A 507 13.34 -7.87 4.26
C TRP A 507 13.54 -9.17 5.04
N GLU A 508 14.08 -9.09 6.25
CA GLU A 508 14.33 -10.25 7.12
C GLU A 508 14.02 -9.93 8.59
N THR A 509 13.32 -10.83 9.28
CA THR A 509 13.07 -10.69 10.73
C THR A 509 14.33 -11.03 11.52
N VAL A 510 14.71 -10.15 12.43
CA VAL A 510 15.88 -10.32 13.29
C VAL A 510 15.45 -10.97 14.60
N GLY A 511 15.79 -12.25 14.76
CA GLY A 511 15.37 -13.04 15.92
C GLY A 511 13.96 -13.58 15.76
N GLU A 512 13.14 -13.50 16.80
CA GLU A 512 11.74 -13.97 16.79
C GLU A 512 10.80 -12.83 17.20
N ALA A 513 9.64 -12.75 16.55
CA ALA A 513 8.58 -11.84 16.93
C ALA A 513 7.89 -12.32 18.23
N VAL A 514 7.72 -11.41 19.19
CA VAL A 514 7.00 -11.66 20.43
C VAL A 514 5.52 -11.33 20.22
N ILE A 515 4.66 -12.34 20.24
CA ILE A 515 3.20 -12.18 20.10
C ILE A 515 2.54 -12.17 21.49
N THR A 516 1.73 -11.15 21.75
CA THR A 516 0.93 -10.99 22.98
C THR A 516 -0.57 -10.80 22.66
N GLY A 517 -1.43 -10.90 23.67
CA GLY A 517 -2.89 -10.83 23.51
C GLY A 517 -3.56 -12.02 22.78
N GLY A 518 -2.78 -12.92 22.18
CA GLY A 518 -3.26 -14.07 21.41
C GLY A 518 -3.43 -13.76 19.91
N THR A 519 -4.24 -14.56 19.23
CA THR A 519 -4.50 -14.43 17.79
C THR A 519 -6.00 -14.52 17.49
N PHE A 520 -6.41 -14.00 16.35
CA PHE A 520 -7.77 -14.09 15.80
C PHE A 520 -7.71 -14.28 14.27
N THR A 521 -8.79 -14.75 13.67
CA THR A 521 -8.96 -14.78 12.21
C THR A 521 -9.62 -13.49 11.74
N ASN A 522 -9.26 -13.01 10.55
CA ASN A 522 -9.95 -11.86 9.95
C ASN A 522 -11.47 -12.12 9.86
N PRO A 523 -12.34 -11.27 10.42
CA PRO A 523 -13.78 -11.38 10.20
C PRO A 523 -14.12 -11.33 8.71
N GLN A 524 -15.12 -12.09 8.28
CA GLN A 524 -15.83 -11.72 7.05
C GLN A 524 -16.66 -10.46 7.34
N ILE A 525 -16.92 -9.66 6.30
CA ILE A 525 -17.87 -8.56 6.38
C ILE A 525 -19.27 -9.18 6.46
N VAL A 526 -19.97 -8.99 7.57
CA VAL A 526 -21.23 -9.69 7.91
C VAL A 526 -22.39 -8.75 8.28
N GLU A 527 -22.14 -7.45 8.35
CA GLU A 527 -23.18 -6.41 8.49
C GLU A 527 -24.03 -6.43 7.20
N GLU A 528 -25.34 -6.64 7.28
CA GLU A 528 -26.24 -6.57 6.11
C GLU A 528 -26.65 -5.11 5.84
N PHE A 529 -27.07 -4.81 4.59
CA PHE A 529 -27.63 -3.52 4.18
C PHE A 529 -29.16 -3.50 4.34
#